data_AF-A0A850S2D6-F1
#
_entry.id   AF-A0A850S2D6-F1
#
_cell.length_a   1.000
_cell.length_b   1.000
_cell.length_c   1.000
_cell.angle_alpha   90.00
_cell.angle_beta   90.00
_cell.angle_gamma   90.00
#
_symmetry.space_group_name_H-M   'P 1'
#
loop_
_entity.id
_entity.type
_entity.pdbx_description
1 polymer ?
#
loop_
_entity_poly.entity_id
_entity_poly.type
_entity_poly.pdbx_seq_one_letter_code
_entity_poly.pdbx_strand_id
1 'polypeptide(L)'
;MNRRPINLILALLLAALLSACATAQNNYDPIQPVNRVTDKVNDGIDRVTLKPVAQGYTAVVPKPMRTAVSNFYDNATYLNTVLNDFLQGKGGQGFQDLFRFLINTSLGIGGLVDVATPMGLVRHEEDFGQTLAVWGVDKGAYLVIPLLGPNSVRDAPDFITATATDPLFWASLVVAPVVTIPLTVLKYVDKRAQLLDASDMRDELALDPYVFTREAWRQNREYNIHDGNPPKPQQSDDEHWEEDEWGSNDQKGGDGDWQEDEFDTAPVAAEPKTRISMQGASTDASAMHAKAETSDLMAVEVEAAARAEKVAATATADQMFMINLISFESEVGAAAEQGRLAREGIESRINRVDVNGRVWFRLVSSANFNINDARVKLKEIKQHPGLASAWLEPAPSK
;
A
#
# COMPACT_ATOMS: atom_id res chain seq x y z
N MET A 1 -26.81 -42.77 25.96
CA MET A 1 -25.69 -41.81 25.99
C MET A 1 -26.09 -40.60 26.82
N ASN A 2 -25.46 -40.38 27.97
CA ASN A 2 -25.80 -39.28 28.87
C ASN A 2 -25.38 -37.95 28.23
N ARG A 3 -26.34 -37.06 27.93
CA ARG A 3 -26.09 -35.71 27.37
C ARG A 3 -25.67 -34.68 28.42
N ARG A 4 -25.68 -35.04 29.70
CA ARG A 4 -25.31 -34.19 30.84
C ARG A 4 -23.88 -33.60 30.78
N PRO A 5 -22.81 -34.34 30.44
CA PRO A 5 -21.48 -33.76 30.32
C PRO A 5 -21.36 -32.81 29.12
N ILE A 6 -22.06 -33.08 28.01
CA ILE A 6 -22.08 -32.22 26.82
C ILE A 6 -22.73 -30.88 27.14
N ASN A 7 -23.87 -30.88 27.84
CA ASN A 7 -24.55 -29.65 28.24
C ASN A 7 -23.75 -28.83 29.26
N LEU A 8 -22.99 -29.50 30.15
CA LEU A 8 -22.08 -28.84 31.10
C LEU A 8 -20.89 -28.20 30.39
N ILE A 9 -20.30 -28.89 29.40
CA ILE A 9 -19.23 -28.33 28.58
C ILE A 9 -19.75 -27.15 27.76
N LEU A 10 -20.93 -27.27 27.15
CA LEU A 10 -21.55 -26.18 26.38
C LEU A 10 -21.84 -24.95 27.25
N ALA A 11 -22.34 -25.17 28.48
CA ALA A 11 -22.61 -24.09 29.43
C ALA A 11 -21.32 -23.43 29.95
N LEU A 12 -20.25 -24.19 30.17
CA LEU A 12 -18.93 -23.65 30.52
C LEU A 12 -18.31 -22.86 29.37
N LEU A 13 -18.46 -23.34 28.13
CA LEU A 13 -18.01 -22.64 26.93
C LEU A 13 -18.79 -21.32 26.74
N LEU A 14 -20.10 -21.36 26.93
CA LEU A 14 -20.96 -20.17 26.86
C LEU A 14 -20.63 -19.16 27.98
N ALA A 15 -20.38 -19.62 29.20
CA ALA A 15 -19.97 -18.78 30.32
C ALA A 15 -18.58 -18.15 30.10
N ALA A 16 -17.64 -18.90 29.50
CA ALA A 16 -16.33 -18.37 29.11
C ALA A 16 -16.46 -17.30 28.01
N LEU A 17 -17.32 -17.52 27.02
CA LEU A 17 -17.63 -16.55 25.96
C LEU A 17 -18.28 -15.27 26.53
N LEU A 18 -19.14 -15.38 27.53
CA LEU A 18 -19.78 -14.23 28.20
C LEU A 18 -18.78 -13.40 29.04
N SER A 19 -17.77 -14.03 29.65
CA SER A 19 -16.74 -13.31 30.43
C SER A 19 -15.73 -12.52 29.57
N ALA A 20 -15.61 -12.83 28.28
CA ALA A 20 -14.74 -12.11 27.35
C ALA A 20 -15.26 -10.71 26.97
N CYS A 21 -16.55 -10.41 27.21
CA CYS A 21 -17.13 -9.09 26.93
C CYS A 21 -16.79 -8.00 27.95
N ALA A 22 -16.11 -8.31 29.06
CA ALA A 22 -15.94 -7.39 30.19
C ALA A 22 -14.50 -6.84 30.38
N THR A 23 -13.64 -6.86 29.35
CA THR A 23 -12.28 -6.31 29.47
C THR A 23 -12.19 -4.92 28.84
N ALA A 24 -12.27 -3.90 29.68
CA ALA A 24 -11.92 -2.52 29.35
C ALA A 24 -10.90 -2.00 30.37
N GLN A 25 -9.62 -1.87 29.96
CA GLN A 25 -8.60 -0.94 30.51
C GLN A 25 -7.22 -1.11 29.81
N ASN A 26 -7.24 -1.16 28.47
CA ASN A 26 -6.16 -0.79 27.55
C ASN A 26 -6.78 -0.89 26.16
N ASN A 27 -7.36 0.20 25.65
CA ASN A 27 -8.46 0.16 24.66
C ASN A 27 -8.17 -0.58 23.35
N TYR A 28 -6.91 -0.86 23.03
CA TYR A 28 -6.53 -1.45 21.74
C TYR A 28 -5.92 -2.86 21.83
N ASP A 29 -5.35 -3.26 22.98
CA ASP A 29 -4.62 -4.53 23.14
C ASP A 29 -4.57 -4.98 24.62
N PRO A 30 -5.68 -5.50 25.16
CA PRO A 30 -5.78 -5.84 26.58
C PRO A 30 -4.85 -6.96 27.04
N ILE A 31 -4.44 -7.84 26.11
CA ILE A 31 -3.59 -9.01 26.38
C ILE A 31 -2.20 -8.87 25.76
N GLN A 32 -1.71 -7.63 25.63
CA GLN A 32 -0.42 -7.31 25.02
C GLN A 32 0.75 -8.19 25.49
N PRO A 33 0.92 -8.51 26.79
CA PRO A 33 2.03 -9.35 27.22
C PRO A 33 2.00 -10.75 26.57
N VAL A 34 0.81 -11.35 26.44
CA VAL A 34 0.61 -12.65 25.79
C VAL A 34 0.88 -12.52 24.30
N ASN A 35 0.30 -11.50 23.66
CA ASN A 35 0.47 -11.26 22.23
C ASN A 35 1.93 -11.07 21.84
N ARG A 36 2.71 -10.31 22.62
CA ARG A 36 4.15 -10.13 22.40
C ARG A 36 4.94 -11.42 22.53
N VAL A 37 4.55 -12.31 23.47
CA VAL A 37 5.22 -13.62 23.62
C VAL A 37 4.91 -14.50 22.41
N THR A 38 3.65 -14.58 22.00
CA THR A 38 3.25 -15.35 20.82
C THR A 38 3.91 -14.81 19.55
N ASP A 39 3.97 -13.49 19.39
CA ASP A 39 4.64 -12.83 18.27
C ASP A 39 6.13 -13.21 18.19
N LYS A 40 6.84 -13.20 19.32
CA LYS A 40 8.24 -13.66 19.39
C LYS A 40 8.40 -15.14 19.03
N VAL A 41 7.46 -15.99 19.43
CA VAL A 41 7.48 -17.41 19.05
C VAL A 41 7.27 -17.57 17.55
N ASN A 42 6.29 -16.85 16.98
CA ASN A 42 6.02 -16.87 15.54
C ASN A 42 7.22 -16.37 14.74
N ASP A 43 7.82 -15.23 15.13
CA ASP A 43 9.00 -14.66 14.51
C ASP A 43 10.21 -15.61 14.60
N GLY A 44 10.44 -16.23 15.76
CA GLY A 44 11.50 -17.23 15.94
C GLY A 44 11.33 -18.44 15.03
N ILE A 45 10.11 -18.96 14.89
CA ILE A 45 9.81 -20.07 13.99
C ILE A 45 10.01 -19.64 12.54
N ASP A 46 9.49 -18.47 12.14
CA ASP A 46 9.59 -17.94 10.78
C ASP A 46 11.05 -17.78 10.34
N ARG A 47 11.88 -17.16 11.17
CA ARG A 47 13.31 -16.93 10.88
C ARG A 47 14.10 -18.21 10.65
N VAL A 48 13.74 -19.29 11.34
CA VAL A 48 14.44 -20.58 11.25
C VAL A 48 13.87 -21.49 10.15
N THR A 49 12.60 -21.28 9.76
CA THR A 49 11.88 -22.19 8.86
C THR A 49 11.40 -21.51 7.58
N LEU A 50 10.34 -20.71 7.65
CA LEU A 50 9.66 -20.16 6.47
C LEU A 50 10.49 -19.10 5.74
N LYS A 51 11.17 -18.20 6.46
CA LYS A 51 12.00 -17.14 5.87
C LYS A 51 13.12 -17.68 4.97
N PRO A 52 14.00 -18.60 5.42
CA PRO A 52 15.06 -19.12 4.56
C PRO A 52 14.52 -19.95 3.39
N VAL A 53 13.42 -20.69 3.59
CA VAL A 53 12.78 -21.44 2.50
C VAL A 53 12.18 -20.50 1.46
N ALA A 54 11.52 -19.42 1.89
CA ALA A 54 10.98 -18.39 1.01
C ALA A 54 12.09 -17.67 0.23
N GLN A 55 13.21 -17.33 0.86
CA GLN A 55 14.38 -16.75 0.18
C GLN A 55 14.98 -17.71 -0.85
N GLY A 56 15.06 -19.00 -0.54
CA GLY A 56 15.47 -20.02 -1.51
C GLY A 56 14.50 -20.12 -2.69
N TYR A 57 13.20 -20.07 -2.42
CA TYR A 57 12.16 -20.07 -3.45
C TYR A 57 12.25 -18.83 -4.36
N THR A 58 12.44 -17.63 -3.81
CA THR A 58 12.59 -16.41 -4.62
C THR A 58 13.89 -16.36 -5.42
N ALA A 59 14.95 -17.01 -4.91
CA ALA A 59 16.24 -17.10 -5.60
C ALA A 59 16.22 -18.09 -6.77
N VAL A 60 15.49 -19.21 -6.64
CA VAL A 60 15.45 -20.28 -7.65
C VAL A 60 14.33 -20.08 -8.68
N VAL A 61 13.17 -19.59 -8.25
CA VAL A 61 11.97 -19.52 -9.09
C VAL A 61 11.79 -18.11 -9.68
N PRO A 62 11.78 -17.96 -11.02
CA PRO A 62 11.58 -16.68 -11.67
C PRO A 62 10.23 -16.04 -11.31
N LYS A 63 10.22 -14.70 -11.27
CA LYS A 63 9.02 -13.91 -10.91
C LYS A 63 7.74 -14.33 -11.65
N PRO A 64 7.72 -14.57 -12.98
CA PRO A 64 6.48 -14.94 -13.67
C PRO A 64 5.89 -16.28 -13.19
N MET A 65 6.76 -17.25 -12.87
CA MET A 65 6.32 -18.54 -12.31
C MET A 65 5.77 -18.36 -10.90
N ARG A 66 6.42 -17.53 -10.07
CA ARG A 66 5.91 -17.21 -8.73
C ARG A 66 4.54 -16.53 -8.82
N THR A 67 4.40 -15.54 -9.70
CA THR A 67 3.11 -14.88 -9.95
C THR A 67 2.02 -15.86 -10.38
N ALA A 68 2.33 -16.82 -11.26
CA ALA A 68 1.35 -17.85 -11.64
C ALA A 68 0.92 -18.72 -10.44
N VAL A 69 1.87 -19.13 -9.60
CA VAL A 69 1.59 -19.87 -8.36
C VAL A 69 0.73 -19.04 -7.40
N SER A 70 1.06 -17.77 -7.20
CA SER A 70 0.28 -16.85 -6.37
C SER A 70 -1.15 -16.69 -6.90
N ASN A 71 -1.32 -16.47 -8.21
CA ASN A 71 -2.63 -16.35 -8.84
C ASN A 71 -3.48 -17.62 -8.65
N PHE A 72 -2.87 -18.80 -8.77
CA PHE A 72 -3.57 -20.06 -8.56
C PHE A 72 -4.14 -20.17 -7.14
N TYR A 73 -3.32 -19.91 -6.12
CA TYR A 73 -3.78 -19.99 -4.73
C TYR A 73 -4.81 -18.90 -4.41
N ASP A 74 -4.59 -17.69 -4.90
CA ASP A 74 -5.52 -16.58 -4.72
C ASP A 74 -6.88 -16.89 -5.35
N ASN A 75 -6.90 -17.41 -6.58
CA ASN A 75 -8.12 -17.82 -7.26
C ASN A 75 -8.82 -18.98 -6.53
N ALA A 76 -8.06 -19.97 -6.05
CA ALA A 76 -8.61 -21.10 -5.30
C ALA A 76 -9.33 -20.64 -4.02
N THR A 77 -8.77 -19.66 -3.29
CA THR A 77 -9.39 -19.11 -2.08
C THR A 77 -10.41 -18.00 -2.35
N TYR A 78 -10.52 -17.51 -3.59
CA TYR A 78 -11.39 -16.39 -3.97
C TYR A 78 -12.88 -16.67 -3.76
N LEU A 79 -13.27 -17.94 -3.72
CA LEU A 79 -14.64 -18.32 -3.40
C LEU A 79 -15.08 -17.82 -2.02
N ASN A 80 -14.16 -17.71 -1.05
CA ASN A 80 -14.47 -17.12 0.26
C ASN A 80 -14.91 -15.67 0.12
N THR A 81 -14.23 -14.88 -0.74
CA THR A 81 -14.57 -13.49 -1.02
C THR A 81 -15.96 -13.40 -1.65
N VAL A 82 -16.22 -14.18 -2.71
CA VAL A 82 -17.54 -14.23 -3.38
C VAL A 82 -18.67 -14.50 -2.38
N LEU A 83 -18.49 -15.47 -1.49
CA LEU A 83 -19.51 -15.78 -0.48
C LEU A 83 -19.71 -14.63 0.50
N ASN A 84 -18.62 -13.99 0.94
CA ASN A 84 -18.71 -12.85 1.86
C ASN A 84 -19.30 -11.59 1.19
N ASP A 85 -19.06 -11.34 -0.09
CA ASP A 85 -19.74 -10.28 -0.85
C ASP A 85 -21.26 -10.42 -0.73
N PHE A 86 -21.77 -11.64 -0.96
CA PHE A 86 -23.20 -11.92 -0.86
C PHE A 86 -23.71 -11.84 0.58
N LEU A 87 -22.95 -12.32 1.56
CA LEU A 87 -23.32 -12.23 2.98
C LEU A 87 -23.34 -10.78 3.49
N GLN A 88 -22.53 -9.90 2.92
CA GLN A 88 -22.53 -8.47 3.20
C GLN A 88 -23.63 -7.71 2.46
N GLY A 89 -24.36 -8.38 1.56
CA GLY A 89 -25.40 -7.75 0.74
C GLY A 89 -24.86 -7.01 -0.49
N LYS A 90 -23.57 -7.13 -0.80
CA LYS A 90 -22.90 -6.48 -1.95
C LYS A 90 -23.13 -7.28 -3.24
N GLY A 91 -24.39 -7.50 -3.63
CA GLY A 91 -24.73 -8.40 -4.74
C GLY A 91 -24.07 -8.06 -6.08
N GLY A 92 -23.93 -6.77 -6.42
CA GLY A 92 -23.23 -6.34 -7.64
C GLY A 92 -21.74 -6.72 -7.65
N GLN A 93 -21.06 -6.51 -6.51
CA GLN A 93 -19.67 -6.91 -6.29
C GLN A 93 -19.55 -8.45 -6.34
N GLY A 94 -20.39 -9.16 -5.60
CA GLY A 94 -20.37 -10.62 -5.54
C GLY A 94 -20.57 -11.30 -6.91
N PHE A 95 -21.38 -10.73 -7.80
CA PHE A 95 -21.46 -11.24 -9.18
C PHE A 95 -20.20 -10.94 -10.00
N GLN A 96 -19.60 -9.74 -9.87
CA GLN A 96 -18.32 -9.45 -10.54
C GLN A 96 -17.22 -10.39 -10.07
N ASP A 97 -17.13 -10.64 -8.77
CA ASP A 97 -16.13 -11.53 -8.18
C ASP A 97 -16.38 -13.00 -8.54
N LEU A 98 -17.64 -13.42 -8.62
CA LEU A 98 -17.99 -14.73 -9.14
C LEU A 98 -17.56 -14.89 -10.60
N PHE A 99 -17.82 -13.89 -11.46
CA PHE A 99 -17.39 -13.95 -12.85
C PHE A 99 -15.86 -13.96 -12.97
N ARG A 100 -15.17 -13.18 -12.15
CA ARG A 100 -13.71 -13.17 -12.07
C ARG A 100 -13.17 -14.56 -11.73
N PHE A 101 -13.70 -15.20 -10.68
CA PHE A 101 -13.35 -16.57 -10.31
C PHE A 101 -13.58 -17.55 -11.46
N LEU A 102 -14.76 -17.50 -12.11
CA LEU A 102 -15.10 -18.41 -13.20
C LEU A 102 -14.20 -18.22 -14.42
N ILE A 103 -13.92 -16.98 -14.80
CA ILE A 103 -13.04 -16.64 -15.94
C ILE A 103 -11.61 -17.09 -15.66
N ASN A 104 -11.05 -16.77 -14.50
CA ASN A 104 -9.68 -17.17 -14.16
C ASN A 104 -9.57 -18.70 -14.00
N THR A 105 -10.59 -19.37 -13.48
CA THR A 105 -10.61 -20.84 -13.40
C THR A 105 -10.70 -21.49 -14.78
N SER A 106 -11.53 -20.96 -15.68
CA SER A 106 -11.78 -21.57 -17.00
C SER A 106 -10.75 -21.14 -18.06
N LEU A 107 -10.60 -19.85 -18.29
CA LEU A 107 -9.70 -19.28 -19.31
C LEU A 107 -8.29 -19.06 -18.77
N GLY A 108 -8.14 -18.87 -17.46
CA GLY A 108 -6.86 -18.65 -16.78
C GLY A 108 -6.13 -19.93 -16.36
N ILE A 109 -6.51 -21.10 -16.90
CA ILE A 109 -5.91 -22.41 -16.60
C ILE A 109 -5.94 -22.68 -15.08
N GLY A 110 -7.14 -22.78 -14.52
CA GLY A 110 -7.32 -23.03 -13.08
C GLY A 110 -6.90 -21.88 -12.18
N GLY A 111 -6.74 -20.67 -12.73
CA GLY A 111 -6.34 -19.47 -12.00
C GLY A 111 -4.84 -19.14 -12.07
N LEU A 112 -4.03 -19.89 -12.83
CA LEU A 112 -2.61 -19.56 -13.03
C LEU A 112 -2.42 -18.21 -13.74
N VAL A 113 -3.35 -17.85 -14.63
CA VAL A 113 -3.33 -16.60 -15.39
C VAL A 113 -4.55 -15.75 -15.03
N ASP A 114 -4.30 -14.49 -14.64
CA ASP A 114 -5.37 -13.53 -14.36
C ASP A 114 -5.89 -12.89 -15.65
N VAL A 115 -6.89 -13.53 -16.25
CA VAL A 115 -7.55 -13.07 -17.49
C VAL A 115 -8.65 -12.05 -17.17
N ALA A 116 -9.24 -12.12 -15.97
CA ALA A 116 -10.34 -11.28 -15.55
C ALA A 116 -9.94 -9.80 -15.35
N THR A 117 -8.74 -9.52 -14.81
CA THR A 117 -8.29 -8.13 -14.60
C THR A 117 -8.26 -7.32 -15.92
N PRO A 118 -7.62 -7.79 -17.01
CA PRO A 118 -7.67 -7.10 -18.30
C PRO A 118 -9.08 -6.90 -18.88
N MET A 119 -10.05 -7.70 -18.45
CA MET A 119 -11.46 -7.57 -18.85
C MET A 119 -12.24 -6.53 -18.03
N GLY A 120 -11.57 -5.84 -17.09
CA GLY A 120 -12.19 -4.81 -16.24
C GLY A 120 -12.88 -5.35 -14.99
N LEU A 121 -12.74 -6.65 -14.68
CA LEU A 121 -13.24 -7.22 -13.44
C LEU A 121 -12.24 -6.94 -12.32
N VAL A 122 -12.55 -5.92 -11.53
CA VAL A 122 -11.74 -5.51 -10.37
C VAL A 122 -11.71 -6.65 -9.35
N ARG A 123 -10.56 -6.84 -8.71
CA ARG A 123 -10.40 -7.76 -7.59
C ARG A 123 -10.83 -7.08 -6.30
N HIS A 124 -11.62 -7.77 -5.49
CA HIS A 124 -11.97 -7.38 -4.13
C HIS A 124 -11.39 -8.37 -3.13
N GLU A 125 -11.37 -7.99 -1.86
CA GLU A 125 -10.91 -8.86 -0.78
C GLU A 125 -11.90 -8.79 0.38
N GLU A 126 -12.82 -9.75 0.40
CA GLU A 126 -13.77 -9.95 1.48
C GLU A 126 -13.47 -11.22 2.25
N ASP A 127 -13.70 -11.16 3.56
CA ASP A 127 -13.58 -12.28 4.48
C ASP A 127 -14.70 -12.24 5.53
N PHE A 128 -14.82 -13.32 6.31
CA PHE A 128 -15.93 -13.45 7.24
C PHE A 128 -15.85 -12.48 8.40
N GLY A 129 -14.67 -12.02 8.79
CA GLY A 129 -14.55 -10.99 9.80
C GLY A 129 -15.05 -9.62 9.31
N GLN A 130 -14.92 -9.32 8.01
CA GLN A 130 -15.51 -8.11 7.41
C GLN A 130 -17.03 -8.24 7.36
N THR A 131 -17.54 -9.43 7.02
CA THR A 131 -18.96 -9.74 7.13
C THR A 131 -19.47 -9.50 8.55
N LEU A 132 -18.79 -9.99 9.58
CA LEU A 132 -19.18 -9.73 10.97
C LEU A 132 -19.14 -8.22 11.31
N ALA A 133 -18.19 -7.47 10.74
CA ALA A 133 -18.13 -6.01 10.89
C ALA A 133 -19.37 -5.32 10.31
N VAL A 134 -19.77 -5.66 9.09
CA VAL A 134 -20.98 -5.14 8.42
C VAL A 134 -22.24 -5.46 9.22
N TRP A 135 -22.26 -6.60 9.89
CA TRP A 135 -23.36 -7.05 10.74
C TRP A 135 -23.32 -6.48 12.17
N GLY A 136 -22.40 -5.55 12.44
CA GLY A 136 -22.33 -4.80 13.71
C GLY A 136 -21.63 -5.52 14.85
N VAL A 137 -20.85 -6.56 14.58
CA VAL A 137 -20.02 -7.20 15.59
C VAL A 137 -18.78 -6.34 15.84
N ASP A 138 -18.59 -5.91 17.08
CA ASP A 138 -17.41 -5.16 17.49
C ASP A 138 -16.14 -5.98 17.28
N LYS A 139 -15.06 -5.30 16.88
CA LYS A 139 -13.74 -5.91 16.66
C LYS A 139 -13.26 -6.76 17.85
N GLY A 140 -13.54 -6.32 19.07
CA GLY A 140 -13.03 -6.92 20.29
C GLY A 140 -11.50 -6.76 20.45
N ALA A 141 -10.90 -7.59 21.30
CA ALA A 141 -9.48 -7.52 21.60
C ALA A 141 -8.60 -7.90 20.40
N TYR A 142 -7.49 -7.20 20.22
CA TYR A 142 -6.40 -7.65 19.35
C TYR A 142 -5.75 -8.89 19.93
N LEU A 143 -5.45 -9.86 19.08
CA LEU A 143 -4.82 -11.11 19.47
C LEU A 143 -3.83 -11.58 18.41
N VAL A 144 -2.71 -12.13 18.84
CA VAL A 144 -1.75 -12.79 17.95
C VAL A 144 -1.93 -14.29 18.10
N ILE A 145 -2.36 -14.95 17.01
CA ILE A 145 -2.56 -16.39 17.00
C ILE A 145 -1.24 -17.08 16.65
N PRO A 146 -0.86 -18.18 17.34
CA PRO A 146 0.30 -18.97 16.96
C PRO A 146 0.24 -19.40 15.49
N LEU A 147 1.34 -19.22 14.76
CA LEU A 147 1.53 -19.50 13.32
C LEU A 147 0.67 -18.69 12.35
N LEU A 148 -0.51 -18.20 12.74
CA LEU A 148 -1.40 -17.42 11.89
C LEU A 148 -1.12 -15.91 11.95
N GLY A 149 -0.65 -15.40 13.09
CA GLY A 149 -0.25 -14.00 13.25
C GLY A 149 -1.35 -13.07 13.77
N PRO A 150 -1.31 -11.76 13.41
CA PRO A 150 -2.25 -10.73 13.86
C PRO A 150 -3.72 -11.04 13.54
N ASN A 151 -4.60 -10.86 14.52
CA ASN A 151 -6.04 -11.11 14.40
C ASN A 151 -6.85 -10.30 15.45
N SER A 152 -8.17 -10.40 15.43
CA SER A 152 -9.07 -9.92 16.49
C SER A 152 -10.08 -10.98 16.91
N VAL A 153 -10.78 -10.75 18.03
CA VAL A 153 -11.82 -11.68 18.49
C VAL A 153 -12.91 -11.85 17.43
N ARG A 154 -13.29 -10.76 16.76
CA ARG A 154 -14.27 -10.79 15.66
C ARG A 154 -13.75 -11.55 14.44
N ASP A 155 -12.48 -11.37 14.09
CA ASP A 155 -11.94 -11.91 12.85
C ASP A 155 -11.46 -13.37 13.00
N ALA A 156 -11.25 -13.86 14.22
CA ALA A 156 -10.77 -15.22 14.50
C ALA A 156 -11.61 -16.37 13.88
N PRO A 157 -12.96 -16.29 13.84
CA PRO A 157 -13.78 -17.31 13.18
C PRO A 157 -13.55 -17.41 11.67
N ASP A 158 -12.95 -16.40 11.01
CA ASP A 158 -12.66 -16.45 9.58
C ASP A 158 -11.76 -17.63 9.20
N PHE A 159 -10.88 -18.08 10.11
CA PHE A 159 -10.08 -19.28 9.89
C PHE A 159 -10.95 -20.51 9.55
N ILE A 160 -12.11 -20.65 10.19
CA ILE A 160 -13.03 -21.78 9.98
C ILE A 160 -13.71 -21.65 8.62
N THR A 161 -14.23 -20.46 8.30
CA THR A 161 -14.94 -20.21 7.03
C THR A 161 -13.99 -20.29 5.86
N ALA A 162 -12.81 -19.65 5.94
CA ALA A 162 -11.78 -19.72 4.92
C ALA A 162 -11.36 -21.16 4.66
N THR A 163 -11.11 -21.96 5.70
CA THR A 163 -10.76 -23.39 5.57
C THR A 163 -11.90 -24.19 4.93
N ALA A 164 -13.15 -23.96 5.34
CA ALA A 164 -14.31 -24.66 4.78
C ALA A 164 -14.56 -24.33 3.30
N THR A 165 -14.16 -23.13 2.86
CA THR A 165 -14.27 -22.69 1.46
C THR A 165 -13.04 -23.00 0.61
N ASP A 166 -11.92 -23.41 1.23
CA ASP A 166 -10.67 -23.71 0.51
C ASP A 166 -10.81 -25.06 -0.24
N PRO A 167 -10.78 -25.08 -1.58
CA PRO A 167 -10.84 -26.31 -2.35
C PRO A 167 -9.68 -27.27 -2.04
N LEU A 168 -8.52 -26.76 -1.64
CA LEU A 168 -7.35 -27.58 -1.29
C LEU A 168 -7.56 -28.35 0.01
N PHE A 169 -8.31 -27.79 0.96
CA PHE A 169 -8.69 -28.50 2.17
C PHE A 169 -9.51 -29.74 1.83
N TRP A 170 -10.53 -29.60 0.98
CA TRP A 170 -11.36 -30.72 0.53
C TRP A 170 -10.60 -31.70 -0.35
N ALA A 171 -9.72 -31.21 -1.23
CA ALA A 171 -8.84 -32.05 -2.04
C ALA A 171 -7.93 -32.93 -1.15
N SER A 172 -7.48 -32.41 0.01
CA SER A 172 -6.64 -33.17 0.95
C SER A 172 -7.30 -34.43 1.54
N LEU A 173 -8.63 -34.50 1.53
CA LEU A 173 -9.40 -35.65 2.02
C LEU A 173 -9.46 -36.80 1.01
N VAL A 174 -9.32 -36.50 -0.28
CA VAL A 174 -9.49 -37.47 -1.38
C VAL A 174 -8.18 -37.75 -2.12
N VAL A 175 -7.23 -36.81 -2.09
CA VAL A 175 -5.91 -36.94 -2.72
C VAL A 175 -4.88 -37.40 -1.68
N ALA A 176 -3.94 -38.24 -2.11
CA ALA A 176 -2.90 -38.79 -1.25
C ALA A 176 -2.04 -37.67 -0.57
N PRO A 177 -1.67 -37.83 0.72
CA PRO A 177 -0.86 -36.86 1.45
C PRO A 177 0.47 -36.48 0.79
N VAL A 178 1.06 -37.40 0.01
CA VAL A 178 2.30 -37.17 -0.73
C VAL A 178 2.17 -36.05 -1.78
N VAL A 179 0.95 -35.72 -2.23
CA VAL A 179 0.67 -34.62 -3.16
C VAL A 179 0.20 -33.38 -2.42
N THR A 180 -0.69 -33.54 -1.45
CA THR A 180 -1.36 -32.40 -0.79
C THR A 180 -0.45 -31.67 0.18
N ILE A 181 0.42 -32.38 0.91
CA ILE A 181 1.37 -31.75 1.85
C ILE A 181 2.33 -30.80 1.11
N PRO A 182 3.02 -31.21 0.03
CA PRO A 182 3.88 -30.29 -0.74
C PRO A 182 3.13 -29.07 -1.29
N LEU A 183 1.89 -29.24 -1.77
CA LEU A 183 1.08 -28.13 -2.27
C LEU A 183 0.76 -27.13 -1.15
N THR A 184 0.30 -27.61 0.01
CA THR A 184 0.04 -26.75 1.17
C THR A 184 1.30 -26.03 1.64
N VAL A 185 2.45 -26.73 1.69
CA VAL A 185 3.73 -26.10 2.03
C VAL A 185 4.08 -25.01 1.02
N LEU A 186 3.95 -25.28 -0.28
CA LEU A 186 4.20 -24.30 -1.34
C LEU A 186 3.29 -23.07 -1.21
N LYS A 187 2.02 -23.24 -0.84
CA LYS A 187 1.09 -22.12 -0.57
C LYS A 187 1.66 -21.17 0.48
N TYR A 188 2.13 -21.71 1.62
CA TYR A 188 2.68 -20.88 2.70
C TYR A 188 4.04 -20.29 2.36
N VAL A 189 4.90 -21.04 1.65
CA VAL A 189 6.20 -20.55 1.17
C VAL A 189 6.01 -19.41 0.17
N ASP A 190 5.10 -19.55 -0.79
CA ASP A 190 4.78 -18.51 -1.77
C ASP A 190 4.20 -17.26 -1.08
N LYS A 191 3.26 -17.44 -0.14
CA LYS A 191 2.73 -16.32 0.65
C LYS A 191 3.82 -15.61 1.45
N ARG A 192 4.74 -16.35 2.09
CA ARG A 192 5.85 -15.76 2.82
C ARG A 192 6.81 -15.02 1.88
N ALA A 193 7.07 -15.58 0.70
CA ALA A 193 7.93 -14.98 -0.32
C ALA A 193 7.39 -13.63 -0.83
N GLN A 194 6.07 -13.47 -0.94
CA GLN A 194 5.43 -12.20 -1.28
C GLN A 194 5.61 -11.13 -0.17
N LEU A 195 5.85 -11.56 1.07
CA LEU A 195 5.96 -10.69 2.24
C LEU A 195 7.41 -10.42 2.67
N LEU A 196 8.42 -10.98 1.98
CA LEU A 196 9.82 -10.84 2.38
C LEU A 196 10.23 -9.37 2.45
N ASP A 197 10.08 -8.63 1.34
CA ASP A 197 10.49 -7.22 1.25
C ASP A 197 9.81 -6.35 2.31
N ALA A 198 8.49 -6.49 2.48
CA ALA A 198 7.73 -5.75 3.48
C ALA A 198 8.16 -6.10 4.92
N SER A 199 8.46 -7.37 5.18
CA SER A 199 8.93 -7.81 6.50
C SER A 199 10.36 -7.37 6.79
N ASP A 200 11.23 -7.33 5.79
CA ASP A 200 12.61 -6.87 5.94
C ASP A 200 12.63 -5.36 6.20
N MET A 201 11.81 -4.58 5.48
CA MET A 201 11.63 -3.15 5.77
C MET A 201 11.12 -2.91 7.19
N ARG A 202 10.14 -3.69 7.66
CA ARG A 202 9.69 -3.61 9.05
C ARG A 202 10.84 -3.89 10.01
N ASP A 203 11.56 -4.99 9.81
CA ASP A 203 12.59 -5.45 10.73
C ASP A 203 13.79 -4.48 10.80
N GLU A 204 14.07 -3.75 9.71
CA GLU A 204 15.14 -2.74 9.64
C GLU A 204 14.72 -1.36 10.16
N LEU A 205 13.49 -0.93 9.89
CA LEU A 205 13.04 0.45 10.15
C LEU A 205 12.22 0.60 11.44
N ALA A 206 11.56 -0.45 11.91
CA ALA A 206 10.68 -0.35 13.06
C ALA A 206 11.46 -0.42 14.37
N LEU A 207 11.28 0.59 15.23
CA LEU A 207 11.81 0.58 16.61
C LEU A 207 11.21 -0.57 17.44
N ASP A 208 9.92 -0.85 17.25
CA ASP A 208 9.20 -1.97 17.84
C ASP A 208 8.41 -2.72 16.75
N PRO A 209 8.95 -3.82 16.19
CA PRO A 209 8.30 -4.57 15.13
C PRO A 209 6.89 -5.08 15.48
N TYR A 210 6.64 -5.39 16.75
CA TYR A 210 5.33 -5.85 17.22
C TYR A 210 4.30 -4.71 17.13
N VAL A 211 4.63 -3.53 17.66
CA VAL A 211 3.72 -2.38 17.62
C VAL A 211 3.47 -1.94 16.19
N PHE A 212 4.51 -1.91 15.36
CA PHE A 212 4.38 -1.60 13.94
C PHE A 212 3.45 -2.59 13.23
N THR A 213 3.66 -3.89 13.42
CA THR A 213 2.83 -4.93 12.79
C THR A 213 1.36 -4.82 13.23
N ARG A 214 1.11 -4.64 14.53
CA ARG A 214 -0.24 -4.47 15.09
C ARG A 214 -0.96 -3.25 14.49
N GLU A 215 -0.25 -2.13 14.38
CA GLU A 215 -0.84 -0.89 13.86
C GLU A 215 -1.09 -0.97 12.35
N ALA A 216 -0.13 -1.50 11.59
CA ALA A 216 -0.29 -1.74 10.16
C ALA A 216 -1.46 -2.70 9.88
N TRP A 217 -1.57 -3.79 10.65
CA TRP A 217 -2.70 -4.71 10.56
C TRP A 217 -4.03 -4.01 10.85
N ARG A 218 -4.09 -3.18 11.90
CA ARG A 218 -5.31 -2.42 12.25
C ARG A 218 -5.71 -1.48 11.13
N GLN A 219 -4.77 -0.70 10.61
CA GLN A 219 -5.04 0.24 9.53
C GLN A 219 -5.53 -0.47 8.27
N ASN A 220 -4.88 -1.57 7.89
CA ASN A 220 -5.30 -2.39 6.76
C ASN A 220 -6.69 -3.01 6.99
N ARG A 221 -7.01 -3.38 8.23
CA ARG A 221 -8.31 -3.95 8.57
C ARG A 221 -9.44 -2.94 8.46
N GLU A 222 -9.25 -1.72 8.98
CA GLU A 222 -10.21 -0.63 8.79
C GLU A 222 -10.36 -0.25 7.31
N TYR A 223 -9.26 -0.25 6.55
CA TYR A 223 -9.30 -0.02 5.11
C TYR A 223 -10.18 -1.06 4.40
N ASN A 224 -10.00 -2.35 4.68
CA ASN A 224 -10.76 -3.43 4.04
C ASN A 224 -12.26 -3.37 4.40
N ILE A 225 -12.60 -3.22 5.69
CA ILE A 225 -14.01 -3.16 6.15
C ILE A 225 -14.79 -2.04 5.46
N HIS A 226 -14.12 -0.95 5.13
CA HIS A 226 -14.70 0.23 4.50
C HIS A 226 -14.46 0.32 2.99
N ASP A 227 -14.14 -0.79 2.32
CA ASP A 227 -13.93 -0.86 0.87
C ASP A 227 -12.91 0.17 0.35
N GLY A 228 -11.89 0.44 1.16
CA GLY A 228 -10.83 1.40 0.88
C GLY A 228 -11.16 2.87 1.18
N ASN A 229 -12.31 3.15 1.80
CA ASN A 229 -12.73 4.48 2.23
C ASN A 229 -12.99 4.55 3.75
N PRO A 230 -11.96 4.33 4.59
CA PRO A 230 -12.13 4.38 6.04
C PRO A 230 -12.56 5.78 6.50
N PRO A 231 -13.39 5.88 7.55
CA PRO A 231 -13.77 7.16 8.12
C PRO A 231 -12.52 7.91 8.58
N LYS A 232 -12.50 9.23 8.35
CA LYS A 232 -11.42 10.08 8.86
C LYS A 232 -11.37 9.94 10.38
N PRO A 233 -10.17 9.89 11.01
CA PRO A 233 -10.07 9.90 12.45
C PRO A 233 -10.91 11.06 12.98
N GLN A 234 -11.82 10.78 13.91
CA GLN A 234 -12.48 11.87 14.65
C GLN A 234 -11.35 12.61 15.36
N GLN A 235 -11.04 13.81 14.88
CA GLN A 235 -10.29 14.77 15.68
C GLN A 235 -11.21 15.04 16.86
N SER A 236 -10.81 14.61 18.05
CA SER A 236 -11.47 15.05 19.27
C SER A 236 -11.37 16.58 19.28
N ASP A 237 -12.51 17.25 19.25
CA ASP A 237 -12.62 18.72 19.38
C ASP A 237 -12.08 19.25 20.73
N ASP A 238 -11.52 18.36 21.55
CA ASP A 238 -11.00 18.56 22.88
C ASP A 238 -9.58 19.18 22.89
N GLU A 239 -8.93 19.31 21.73
CA GLU A 239 -7.66 20.04 21.56
C GLU A 239 -7.89 21.39 20.87
N HIS A 240 -8.84 22.17 21.38
CA HIS A 240 -8.72 23.63 21.24
C HIS A 240 -7.54 24.04 22.11
N TRP A 241 -6.36 24.06 21.53
CA TRP A 241 -5.23 24.78 22.11
C TRP A 241 -5.68 26.23 22.21
N GLU A 242 -6.11 26.67 23.40
CA GLU A 242 -6.21 28.09 23.70
C GLU A 242 -4.80 28.65 23.46
N GLU A 243 -4.60 29.27 22.31
CA GLU A 243 -3.44 30.11 22.05
C GLU A 243 -3.58 31.29 23.01
N ASP A 244 -3.00 31.14 24.21
CA ASP A 244 -2.81 32.23 25.14
C ASP A 244 -2.04 33.35 24.40
N GLU A 245 -2.77 34.38 23.97
CA GLU A 245 -2.29 35.58 23.32
C GLU A 245 -1.14 36.22 24.11
N TRP A 246 0.09 35.93 23.71
CA TRP A 246 1.28 36.71 24.07
C TRP A 246 1.60 37.70 22.95
N GLY A 247 1.00 38.89 22.99
CA GLY A 247 1.32 39.93 22.01
C GLY A 247 0.60 41.26 22.22
N SER A 248 1.13 42.08 23.13
CA SER A 248 1.09 43.55 23.16
C SER A 248 -0.08 44.30 22.49
N ASN A 249 -0.88 44.91 23.36
CA ASN A 249 -1.67 46.12 23.12
C ASN A 249 -0.84 47.22 22.39
N ASP A 250 -1.24 47.63 21.18
CA ASP A 250 -1.04 49.00 20.68
C ASP A 250 -1.95 49.34 19.47
N GLN A 251 -2.79 50.35 19.72
CA GLN A 251 -3.28 51.39 18.82
C GLN A 251 -4.16 51.08 17.57
N LYS A 252 -5.41 51.58 17.67
CA LYS A 252 -6.42 51.78 16.62
C LYS A 252 -5.94 52.56 15.38
N GLY A 253 -6.46 52.15 14.22
CA GLY A 253 -6.90 53.05 13.14
C GLY A 253 -6.46 52.62 11.73
N GLY A 254 -7.42 52.37 10.83
CA GLY A 254 -7.14 52.21 9.39
C GLY A 254 -8.01 51.19 8.68
N ASP A 255 -9.25 51.58 8.44
CA ASP A 255 -10.18 51.11 7.41
C ASP A 255 -9.54 50.61 6.10
N GLY A 256 -9.72 49.32 5.82
CA GLY A 256 -9.40 48.65 4.57
C GLY A 256 -10.50 47.64 4.23
N ASP A 257 -11.47 48.11 3.46
CA ASP A 257 -12.55 47.37 2.82
C ASP A 257 -12.01 46.16 2.03
N TRP A 258 -12.40 44.95 2.45
CA TRP A 258 -12.41 43.77 1.59
C TRP A 258 -13.73 43.05 1.84
N GLN A 259 -14.60 43.14 0.83
CA GLN A 259 -15.85 42.39 0.77
C GLN A 259 -15.56 40.88 0.82
N GLU A 260 -16.25 40.18 1.71
CA GLU A 260 -16.32 38.72 1.71
C GLU A 260 -17.15 38.29 0.50
N ASP A 261 -16.48 37.83 -0.55
CA ASP A 261 -17.17 37.09 -1.62
C ASP A 261 -17.63 35.75 -1.05
N GLU A 262 -18.95 35.64 -0.90
CA GLU A 262 -19.71 34.45 -0.55
C GLU A 262 -19.40 33.33 -1.57
N PHE A 263 -18.49 32.41 -1.21
CA PHE A 263 -18.21 31.22 -2.00
C PHE A 263 -19.37 30.24 -1.87
N ASP A 264 -20.19 30.22 -2.92
CA ASP A 264 -21.27 29.29 -3.19
C ASP A 264 -20.81 27.82 -3.00
N THR A 265 -21.22 27.17 -1.90
CA THR A 265 -20.90 25.76 -1.63
C THR A 265 -21.94 24.85 -2.29
N ALA A 266 -21.92 24.79 -3.61
CA ALA A 266 -22.53 23.69 -4.35
C ALA A 266 -21.61 22.44 -4.26
N PRO A 267 -22.16 21.22 -4.08
CA PRO A 267 -21.36 20.02 -3.89
C PRO A 267 -20.65 19.65 -5.20
N VAL A 268 -19.34 19.91 -5.27
CA VAL A 268 -18.50 19.43 -6.35
C VAL A 268 -18.36 17.92 -6.18
N ALA A 269 -18.93 17.17 -7.12
CA ALA A 269 -18.74 15.74 -7.26
C ALA A 269 -17.24 15.42 -7.24
N ALA A 270 -16.79 14.75 -6.19
CA ALA A 270 -15.39 14.37 -6.03
C ALA A 270 -15.03 13.31 -7.07
N GLU A 271 -14.25 13.71 -8.08
CA GLU A 271 -13.52 12.78 -8.93
C GLU A 271 -12.50 11.98 -8.10
N PRO A 272 -12.29 10.68 -8.41
CA PRO A 272 -11.54 9.78 -7.55
C PRO A 272 -10.04 10.08 -7.62
N LYS A 273 -9.51 10.75 -6.58
CA LYS A 273 -8.07 10.93 -6.37
C LYS A 273 -7.47 9.62 -5.86
N THR A 274 -6.69 8.98 -6.74
CA THR A 274 -5.56 8.07 -6.49
C THR A 274 -5.60 7.19 -5.23
N ARG A 275 -5.99 5.94 -5.49
CA ARG A 275 -5.94 4.73 -4.67
C ARG A 275 -4.49 4.34 -4.30
N ILE A 276 -4.13 4.33 -3.01
CA ILE A 276 -3.05 3.46 -2.51
C ILE A 276 -3.71 2.11 -2.22
N SER A 277 -3.62 1.19 -3.18
CA SER A 277 -3.96 -0.21 -3.01
C SER A 277 -2.67 -0.93 -2.63
N MET A 278 -2.61 -1.48 -1.42
CA MET A 278 -1.63 -2.50 -1.07
C MET A 278 -2.16 -3.86 -1.56
N GLN A 279 -2.09 -4.08 -2.87
CA GLN A 279 -2.29 -5.41 -3.46
C GLN A 279 -1.24 -5.64 -4.54
N GLY A 280 -0.69 -6.85 -4.54
CA GLY A 280 0.37 -7.29 -5.43
C GLY A 280 0.11 -6.86 -6.86
N ALA A 281 0.97 -5.99 -7.36
CA ALA A 281 0.98 -5.58 -8.75
C ALA A 281 1.24 -6.81 -9.64
N SER A 282 0.23 -7.22 -10.41
CA SER A 282 0.40 -8.06 -11.60
C SER A 282 1.32 -7.33 -12.57
N THR A 283 2.61 -7.62 -12.44
CA THR A 283 3.71 -6.91 -13.08
C THR A 283 4.13 -7.68 -14.31
N ASP A 284 3.37 -7.59 -15.39
CA ASP A 284 3.89 -7.97 -16.72
C ASP A 284 3.30 -7.13 -17.86
N ALA A 285 2.00 -6.78 -17.85
CA ALA A 285 1.46 -5.82 -18.82
C ALA A 285 2.02 -4.41 -18.59
N SER A 286 2.08 -3.99 -17.32
CA SER A 286 2.69 -2.71 -16.93
C SER A 286 4.21 -2.75 -16.99
N ALA A 287 4.88 -3.91 -16.95
CA ALA A 287 6.33 -3.99 -17.04
C ALA A 287 6.81 -3.98 -18.50
N MET A 288 6.07 -4.56 -19.44
CA MET A 288 6.36 -4.44 -20.87
C MET A 288 5.97 -3.06 -21.42
N HIS A 289 4.82 -2.50 -21.00
CA HIS A 289 4.49 -1.10 -21.29
C HIS A 289 5.43 -0.13 -20.57
N ALA A 290 5.81 -0.35 -19.30
CA ALA A 290 6.80 0.52 -18.64
C ALA A 290 8.22 0.34 -19.19
N LYS A 291 8.59 -0.81 -19.78
CA LYS A 291 9.92 -0.98 -20.40
C LYS A 291 9.97 -0.39 -21.82
N ALA A 292 8.84 -0.36 -22.53
CA ALA A 292 8.68 0.39 -23.76
C ALA A 292 8.54 1.90 -23.48
N GLU A 293 7.79 2.31 -22.45
CA GLU A 293 7.65 3.70 -22.00
C GLU A 293 8.93 4.23 -21.36
N THR A 294 9.69 3.45 -20.58
CA THR A 294 11.03 3.91 -20.09
C THR A 294 12.06 4.00 -21.21
N SER A 295 11.92 3.21 -22.28
CA SER A 295 12.72 3.36 -23.50
C SER A 295 12.36 4.65 -24.24
N ASP A 296 11.06 4.96 -24.38
CA ASP A 296 10.59 6.20 -25.01
C ASP A 296 10.84 7.45 -24.13
N LEU A 297 10.76 7.33 -22.80
CA LEU A 297 11.05 8.41 -21.85
C LEU A 297 12.55 8.73 -21.78
N MET A 298 13.41 7.69 -21.80
CA MET A 298 14.85 7.89 -21.97
C MET A 298 15.18 8.48 -23.34
N ALA A 299 14.46 8.10 -24.40
CA ALA A 299 14.66 8.69 -25.72
C ALA A 299 14.24 10.18 -25.76
N VAL A 300 13.11 10.55 -25.14
CA VAL A 300 12.65 11.95 -25.06
C VAL A 300 13.57 12.80 -24.15
N GLU A 301 14.05 12.27 -23.03
CA GLU A 301 15.01 12.97 -22.17
C GLU A 301 16.39 13.10 -22.82
N VAL A 302 16.86 12.07 -23.56
CA VAL A 302 18.11 12.13 -24.33
C VAL A 302 17.99 13.10 -25.50
N GLU A 303 16.84 13.16 -26.17
CA GLU A 303 16.60 14.10 -27.28
C GLU A 303 16.43 15.55 -26.78
N ALA A 304 15.79 15.75 -25.62
CA ALA A 304 15.72 17.04 -24.94
C ALA A 304 17.09 17.50 -24.42
N ALA A 305 17.89 16.60 -23.82
CA ALA A 305 19.26 16.87 -23.39
C ALA A 305 20.18 17.18 -24.59
N ALA A 306 20.04 16.46 -25.70
CA ALA A 306 20.81 16.71 -26.93
C ALA A 306 20.41 18.03 -27.62
N ARG A 307 19.13 18.43 -27.56
CA ARG A 307 18.68 19.76 -28.00
C ARG A 307 19.19 20.86 -27.07
N ALA A 308 19.14 20.66 -25.76
CA ALA A 308 19.67 21.57 -24.76
C ALA A 308 21.18 21.82 -24.92
N GLU A 309 21.95 20.77 -25.20
CA GLU A 309 23.41 20.89 -25.42
C GLU A 309 23.73 21.68 -26.71
N LYS A 310 22.93 21.50 -27.77
CA LYS A 310 23.04 22.32 -29.01
C LYS A 310 22.63 23.78 -28.79
N VAL A 311 21.62 24.04 -27.95
CA VAL A 311 21.19 25.39 -27.58
C VAL A 311 22.25 26.08 -26.70
N ALA A 312 22.87 25.36 -25.77
CA ALA A 312 24.00 25.84 -24.97
C ALA A 312 25.26 26.09 -25.81
N ALA A 313 25.45 25.37 -26.93
CA ALA A 313 26.57 25.61 -27.84
C ALA A 313 26.42 26.89 -28.69
N THR A 314 25.20 27.43 -28.79
CA THR A 314 24.86 28.63 -29.61
C THR A 314 24.50 29.85 -28.74
N ALA A 315 24.70 29.75 -27.43
CA ALA A 315 24.24 30.75 -26.47
C ALA A 315 25.11 32.01 -26.45
N THR A 316 24.45 33.17 -26.45
CA THR A 316 25.05 34.49 -26.24
C THR A 316 25.38 34.74 -24.76
N ALA A 317 26.43 35.53 -24.48
CA ALA A 317 27.00 35.72 -23.14
C ALA A 317 26.04 36.25 -22.05
N ASP A 318 24.91 36.86 -22.45
CA ASP A 318 23.90 37.44 -21.55
C ASP A 318 22.74 36.48 -21.22
N GLN A 319 22.75 35.26 -21.74
CA GLN A 319 21.68 34.28 -21.53
C GLN A 319 21.91 33.51 -20.21
N MET A 320 20.92 33.57 -19.32
CA MET A 320 20.93 32.84 -18.05
C MET A 320 20.38 31.42 -18.24
N PHE A 321 20.95 30.47 -17.50
CA PHE A 321 20.61 29.05 -17.56
C PHE A 321 20.16 28.53 -16.20
N MET A 322 19.22 27.60 -16.21
CA MET A 322 18.81 26.81 -15.06
C MET A 322 19.22 25.36 -15.26
N ILE A 323 19.49 24.65 -14.16
CA ILE A 323 19.90 23.25 -14.20
C ILE A 323 18.67 22.40 -13.88
N ASN A 324 18.23 21.58 -14.85
CA ASN A 324 17.24 20.54 -14.60
C ASN A 324 17.93 19.35 -13.94
N LEU A 325 17.44 18.98 -12.76
CA LEU A 325 18.00 17.90 -11.94
C LEU A 325 17.36 16.57 -12.33
N ILE A 326 16.03 16.49 -12.20
CA ILE A 326 15.24 15.28 -12.40
C ILE A 326 13.76 15.65 -12.63
N SER A 327 13.04 14.82 -13.38
CA SER A 327 11.62 14.99 -13.70
C SER A 327 10.77 13.94 -12.99
N PHE A 328 9.59 14.33 -12.50
CA PHE A 328 8.63 13.43 -11.85
C PHE A 328 7.23 13.58 -12.46
N GLU A 329 6.47 12.49 -12.49
CA GLU A 329 5.05 12.51 -12.89
C GLU A 329 4.12 12.93 -11.75
N SER A 330 4.63 13.00 -10.52
CA SER A 330 3.87 13.36 -9.32
C SER A 330 4.56 14.46 -8.52
N GLU A 331 3.78 15.46 -8.10
CA GLU A 331 4.23 16.56 -7.26
C GLU A 331 4.79 16.07 -5.91
N VAL A 332 4.17 15.04 -5.34
CA VAL A 332 4.61 14.43 -4.07
C VAL A 332 5.97 13.76 -4.23
N GLY A 333 6.20 13.10 -5.36
CA GLY A 333 7.51 12.52 -5.70
C GLY A 333 8.58 13.59 -5.85
N ALA A 334 8.26 14.69 -6.53
CA ALA A 334 9.15 15.84 -6.66
C ALA A 334 9.46 16.49 -5.31
N ALA A 335 8.47 16.63 -4.41
CA ALA A 335 8.66 17.22 -3.09
C ALA A 335 9.50 16.34 -2.15
N ALA A 336 9.33 15.01 -2.21
CA ALA A 336 10.15 14.07 -1.44
C ALA A 336 11.63 14.16 -1.85
N GLU A 337 11.89 14.21 -3.15
CA GLU A 337 13.24 14.34 -3.68
C GLU A 337 13.84 15.73 -3.43
N GLN A 338 13.03 16.79 -3.50
CA GLN A 338 13.42 18.14 -3.08
C GLN A 338 13.93 18.14 -1.64
N GLY A 339 13.21 17.49 -0.74
CA GLY A 339 13.59 17.38 0.67
C GLY A 339 14.89 16.59 0.89
N ARG A 340 15.16 15.56 0.06
CA ARG A 340 16.43 14.83 0.07
C ARG A 340 17.58 15.74 -0.39
N LEU A 341 17.42 16.41 -1.53
CA LEU A 341 18.43 17.31 -2.11
C LEU A 341 18.74 18.49 -1.19
N ALA A 342 17.73 19.04 -0.50
CA ALA A 342 17.93 20.10 0.48
C ALA A 342 18.82 19.66 1.66
N ARG A 343 18.72 18.41 2.12
CA ARG A 343 19.63 17.84 3.14
C ARG A 343 21.06 17.67 2.65
N GLU A 344 21.25 17.53 1.34
CA GLU A 344 22.55 17.47 0.67
C GLU A 344 23.08 18.86 0.27
N GLY A 345 22.38 19.94 0.65
CA GLY A 345 22.77 21.32 0.37
C GLY A 345 22.44 21.80 -1.05
N ILE A 346 21.65 21.03 -1.81
CA ILE A 346 21.23 21.37 -3.18
C ILE A 346 19.83 21.99 -3.14
N GLU A 347 19.79 23.33 -3.18
CA GLU A 347 18.52 24.05 -3.27
C GLU A 347 17.89 23.92 -4.67
N SER A 348 16.63 23.49 -4.69
CA SER A 348 15.86 23.29 -5.92
C SER A 348 14.44 23.81 -5.76
N ARG A 349 13.82 24.17 -6.89
CA ARG A 349 12.41 24.58 -6.99
C ARG A 349 11.68 23.58 -7.90
N ILE A 350 10.39 23.37 -7.64
CA ILE A 350 9.54 22.51 -8.47
C ILE A 350 8.92 23.39 -9.57
N ASN A 351 9.13 23.02 -10.82
CA ASN A 351 8.50 23.66 -11.96
C ASN A 351 7.52 22.70 -12.64
N ARG A 352 6.28 23.15 -12.83
CA ARG A 352 5.25 22.37 -13.52
C ARG A 352 5.36 22.61 -15.03
N VAL A 353 5.57 21.56 -15.81
CA VAL A 353 5.73 21.63 -17.27
C VAL A 353 4.72 20.69 -17.93
N ASP A 354 3.95 21.20 -18.88
CA ASP A 354 3.09 20.38 -19.73
C ASP A 354 3.86 19.97 -20.99
N VAL A 355 4.00 18.67 -21.23
CA VAL A 355 4.60 18.13 -22.45
C VAL A 355 3.62 17.14 -23.06
N ASN A 356 3.09 17.49 -24.24
CA ASN A 356 2.16 16.65 -25.01
C ASN A 356 0.90 16.23 -24.22
N GLY A 357 0.37 17.10 -23.36
CA GLY A 357 -0.85 16.84 -22.57
C GLY A 357 -0.62 15.99 -21.32
N ARG A 358 0.64 15.74 -20.94
CA ARG A 358 1.02 15.14 -19.66
C ARG A 358 1.75 16.17 -18.80
N VAL A 359 1.33 16.28 -17.54
CA VAL A 359 1.90 17.20 -16.56
C VAL A 359 3.13 16.56 -15.91
N TRP A 360 4.25 17.27 -15.96
CA TRP A 360 5.51 16.89 -15.31
C TRP A 360 5.89 17.92 -14.24
N PHE A 361 6.49 17.43 -13.16
CA PHE A 361 7.07 18.24 -12.10
C PHE A 361 8.58 18.11 -12.16
N ARG A 362 9.26 19.12 -12.70
CA ARG A 362 10.71 19.15 -12.84
C ARG A 362 11.35 19.84 -11.64
N LEU A 363 12.35 19.20 -11.04
CA LEU A 363 13.23 19.85 -10.09
C LEU A 363 14.30 20.61 -10.84
N VAL A 364 14.37 21.90 -10.56
CA VAL A 364 15.31 22.81 -11.21
C VAL A 364 16.07 23.61 -10.17
N SER A 365 17.30 24.02 -10.48
CA SER A 365 18.11 24.83 -9.56
C SER A 365 17.37 26.10 -9.13
N SER A 366 17.45 26.44 -7.83
CA SER A 366 16.83 27.65 -7.28
C SER A 366 17.39 28.92 -7.92
N ALA A 367 18.69 28.93 -8.22
CA ALA A 367 19.38 30.02 -8.90
C ALA A 367 19.54 29.78 -10.41
N ASN A 368 19.60 30.88 -11.15
CA ASN A 368 19.97 30.90 -12.57
C ASN A 368 21.46 31.29 -12.68
N PHE A 369 22.18 30.71 -13.63
CA PHE A 369 23.63 30.85 -13.79
C PHE A 369 24.00 31.36 -15.18
N ASN A 370 25.11 32.08 -15.30
CA ASN A 370 25.73 32.32 -16.62
C ASN A 370 26.28 30.98 -17.16
N ILE A 371 26.41 30.84 -18.48
CA ILE A 371 26.81 29.60 -19.15
C ILE A 371 28.12 28.99 -18.60
N ASN A 372 29.09 29.83 -18.22
CA ASN A 372 30.36 29.35 -17.67
C ASN A 372 30.17 28.72 -16.28
N ASP A 373 29.45 29.40 -15.39
CA ASP A 373 29.16 28.91 -14.03
C ASP A 373 28.22 27.72 -14.05
N ALA A 374 27.24 27.73 -14.97
CA ALA A 374 26.28 26.65 -15.16
C ALA A 374 26.97 25.34 -15.54
N ARG A 375 28.01 25.38 -16.39
CA ARG A 375 28.79 24.19 -16.78
C ARG A 375 29.60 23.63 -15.62
N VAL A 376 30.18 24.50 -14.79
CA VAL A 376 30.94 24.08 -13.60
C VAL A 376 30.01 23.39 -12.60
N LYS A 377 28.89 24.04 -12.26
CA LYS A 377 27.89 23.47 -11.35
C LYS A 377 27.24 22.19 -11.89
N LEU A 378 26.98 22.10 -13.18
CA LEU A 378 26.45 20.87 -13.79
C LEU A 378 27.40 19.69 -13.58
N LYS A 379 28.72 19.93 -13.72
CA LYS A 379 29.73 18.88 -13.51
C LYS A 379 29.83 18.43 -12.06
N GLU A 380 29.57 19.33 -11.11
CA GLU A 380 29.49 19.02 -9.68
C GLU A 380 28.22 18.22 -9.37
N ILE A 381 27.06 18.71 -9.82
CA ILE A 381 25.75 18.08 -9.62
C ILE A 381 25.70 16.65 -10.20
N LYS A 382 26.31 16.42 -11.37
CA LYS A 382 26.38 15.09 -11.99
C LYS A 382 27.18 14.05 -11.19
N GLN A 383 27.99 14.47 -10.22
CA GLN A 383 28.72 13.55 -9.34
C GLN A 383 27.85 13.02 -8.20
N HIS A 384 26.69 13.64 -7.94
CA HIS A 384 25.76 13.16 -6.93
C HIS A 384 24.97 11.93 -7.43
N PRO A 385 24.75 10.93 -6.55
CA PRO A 385 23.99 9.74 -6.90
C PRO A 385 22.55 10.12 -7.28
N GLY A 386 22.10 9.65 -8.45
CA GLY A 386 20.75 9.93 -8.97
C GLY A 386 20.62 11.20 -9.83
N LEU A 387 21.69 11.99 -10.01
CA LEU A 387 21.66 13.25 -10.79
C LEU A 387 22.54 13.21 -12.04
N ALA A 388 22.92 12.02 -12.50
CA ALA A 388 23.76 11.83 -13.68
C ALA A 388 23.11 12.35 -14.98
N SER A 389 21.77 12.33 -15.04
CA SER A 389 20.98 12.80 -16.19
C SER A 389 20.75 14.31 -16.21
N ALA A 390 21.20 15.08 -15.21
CA ALA A 390 20.97 16.52 -15.15
C ALA A 390 21.43 17.26 -16.43
N TRP A 391 20.68 18.27 -16.87
CA TRP A 391 20.99 19.06 -18.08
C TRP A 391 20.70 20.55 -17.90
N LEU A 392 21.22 21.36 -18.82
CA LEU A 392 21.03 22.82 -18.82
C LEU A 392 19.84 23.22 -19.68
N GLU A 393 19.02 24.13 -19.19
CA GLU A 393 17.94 24.75 -19.97
C GLU A 393 18.06 26.27 -19.88
N PRO A 394 17.76 27.03 -20.95
CA PRO A 394 17.64 28.48 -20.87
C PRO A 394 16.63 28.85 -19.78
N ALA A 395 17.01 29.72 -18.85
CA ALA A 395 16.05 30.25 -17.90
C ALA A 395 15.04 31.13 -18.64
N PRO A 396 13.74 31.03 -18.35
CA PRO A 396 12.75 31.94 -18.91
C PRO A 396 13.12 33.38 -18.55
N SER A 397 13.08 34.30 -19.52
CA SER A 397 13.27 35.73 -19.25
C SER A 397 12.15 36.18 -18.31
N LYS A 398 12.53 36.81 -17.19
CA LYS A 398 11.57 37.43 -16.27
C LYS A 398 10.73 38.49 -16.97
#